data_AF-A0A661DN14-F1
#
_entry.id   AF-A0A661DN14-F1
#
_cell.length_a   1.000
_cell.length_b   1.000
_cell.length_c   1.000
_cell.angle_alpha   90.00
_cell.angle_beta   90.00
_cell.angle_gamma   90.00
#
_symmetry.space_group_name_H-M   'P 1'
#
loop_
_entity.id
_entity.type
_entity.pdbx_description
1 polymer ?
#
loop_
_entity_poly.entity_id
_entity_poly.type
_entity_poly.pdbx_seq_one_letter_code
_entity_poly.pdbx_strand_id
1 'polypeptide(L)' 'MKDLLLGLLIGGIIGLWIGINLGKDQPLMSNPLAEKGTMKDFNKQIDEIQESVSKKSQELYNDSKKAMDDAF' A
#
# COMPACT_ATOMS: atom_id res chain seq x y z
N MET A 1 -20.09 4.28 -5.18
CA MET A 1 -18.65 4.62 -5.32
C MET A 1 -18.08 5.21 -4.05
N LYS A 2 -18.68 6.29 -3.50
CA LYS A 2 -18.21 6.91 -2.24
C LYS A 2 -18.17 5.94 -1.06
N ASP A 3 -19.20 5.11 -0.91
CA ASP A 3 -19.29 4.15 0.21
C ASP A 3 -18.33 2.96 0.05
N LEU A 4 -18.03 2.57 -1.20
CA LEU A 4 -17.03 1.54 -1.49
C LEU A 4 -15.62 2.02 -1.17
N LEU A 5 -15.30 3.26 -1.54
CA LEU A 5 -14.04 3.90 -1.17
C LEU A 5 -13.93 4.06 0.35
N LEU A 6 -15.01 4.47 1.02
CA LEU A 6 -15.04 4.63 2.47
C LEU A 6 -14.85 3.28 3.18
N GLY A 7 -15.56 2.23 2.73
CA GLY A 7 -15.42 0.88 3.26
C GLY A 7 -14.02 0.31 3.02
N LEU A 8 -13.43 0.54 1.85
CA LEU A 8 -12.05 0.13 1.54
C LEU A 8 -11.05 0.87 2.44
N LEU A 9 -11.26 2.16 2.69
CA LEU A 9 -10.34 2.97 3.50
C LEU A 9 -10.41 2.54 4.97
N ILE A 10 -11.62 2.37 5.52
CA ILE A 10 -11.82 1.92 6.90
C ILE A 10 -11.32 0.47 7.07
N GLY A 11 -11.70 -0.43 6.16
CA GLY A 11 -11.26 -1.82 6.18
C GLY A 11 -9.75 -1.97 6.01
N GLY A 12 -9.14 -1.13 5.16
CA GLY A 12 -7.69 -1.07 4.97
C GLY A 12 -6.96 -0.64 6.24
N ILE A 13 -7.44 0.42 6.91
CA ILE A 13 -6.83 0.89 8.17
C ILE A 13 -6.92 -0.19 9.26
N ILE A 14 -8.11 -0.78 9.45
CA ILE A 14 -8.32 -1.82 10.48
C ILE A 14 -7.52 -3.09 10.13
N GLY A 15 -7.53 -3.49 8.86
CA GLY A 15 -6.80 -4.67 8.38
C GLY A 15 -5.29 -4.52 8.54
N LEU A 16 -4.73 -3.36 8.21
CA LEU A 16 -3.31 -3.06 8.40
C LEU A 16 -2.95 -3.03 9.90
N TRP A 17 -3.78 -2.42 10.74
CA TRP A 17 -3.57 -2.41 12.19
C TRP A 17 -3.48 -3.82 12.77
N ILE A 18 -4.46 -4.67 12.45
CA ILE A 18 -4.51 -6.06 12.91
C ILE A 18 -3.35 -6.86 12.32
N GLY A 19 -3.07 -6.71 11.03
CA GLY A 19 -2.01 -7.44 10.33
C GLY A 19 -0.62 -7.14 10.89
N ILE A 20 -0.31 -5.87 11.19
CA ILE A 20 0.97 -5.49 11.80
C ILE A 20 1.09 -6.06 13.21
N ASN A 21 0.04 -5.99 14.03
CA ASN A 21 0.05 -6.53 15.39
C ASN A 21 0.23 -8.05 15.41
N LEU A 22 -0.46 -8.78 14.52
CA LEU A 22 -0.27 -10.23 14.36
C LEU A 22 1.14 -10.58 13.88
N GLY A 23 1.67 -9.85 12.89
CA GLY A 23 3.01 -10.11 12.35
C GLY A 23 4.15 -9.79 13.32
N LYS A 24 3.92 -8.95 14.33
CA LYS A 24 4.89 -8.58 15.37
C LYS A 24 4.67 -9.31 16.70
N ASP A 25 3.80 -10.33 16.74
CA ASP A 25 3.39 -11.05 17.97
C ASP A 25 2.98 -10.10 19.12
N GLN A 26 2.33 -8.98 18.79
CA GLN A 26 1.86 -8.00 19.77
C GLN A 26 0.35 -8.09 19.99
N PRO A 27 -0.16 -7.72 21.18
CA PRO A 27 -1.59 -7.65 21.42
C PRO A 27 -2.31 -6.79 20.37
N LEU A 28 -3.46 -7.24 19.87
CA LEU A 28 -4.21 -6.57 18.81
C LEU A 28 -4.61 -5.11 19.13
N MET A 29 -4.75 -4.79 20.42
CA MET A 29 -5.09 -3.46 20.92
C MET A 29 -3.87 -2.58 21.19
N SER A 30 -2.65 -3.10 21.08
CA SER A 30 -1.44 -2.28 21.12
C SER A 30 -1.41 -1.36 19.92
N ASN A 31 -0.90 -0.15 20.09
CA ASN A 31 -0.71 0.78 18.97
C ASN A 31 0.52 0.34 18.14
N PRO A 32 0.34 -0.24 16.93
CA PRO A 32 1.44 -0.75 16.11
C PRO A 32 2.44 0.35 15.70
N LEU A 33 2.01 1.61 15.75
CA LEU A 33 2.77 2.79 15.30
C LEU A 33 3.39 3.59 16.46
N ALA A 34 3.17 3.19 17.72
CA ALA A 34 3.72 3.90 18.88
C ALA A 34 5.23 3.67 19.08
N GLU A 35 5.77 2.61 18.48
CA GLU A 35 7.18 2.27 18.59
C GLU A 35 8.00 3.14 17.64
N LYS A 36 8.91 3.96 18.20
CA LYS A 36 9.66 5.00 17.47
C LYS A 36 10.45 4.51 16.24
N GLY A 37 10.81 3.22 16.18
CA GLY A 37 11.45 2.60 15.01
C GLY A 37 10.47 2.25 13.89
N THR A 38 9.24 1.86 14.24
CA THR A 38 8.26 1.30 13.30
C THR A 38 7.76 2.33 12.29
N MET A 39 7.62 3.60 12.67
CA MET A 39 7.25 4.66 11.72
C MET A 39 8.33 4.91 10.66
N LYS A 40 9.61 4.82 11.04
CA LYS A 40 10.72 4.99 10.10
C LYS A 40 10.77 3.83 9.10
N ASP A 41 10.62 2.61 9.60
CA ASP A 41 10.61 1.40 8.76
C ASP A 41 9.36 1.33 7.88
N PHE A 42 8.22 1.82 8.36
CA PHE A 42 6.98 1.94 7.60
C PHE A 42 7.10 2.95 6.46
N ASN A 43 7.63 4.15 6.74
CA ASN A 43 7.87 5.16 5.71
C ASN A 43 8.81 4.64 4.63
N LYS A 44 9.91 3.96 5.03
CA LYS A 44 10.84 3.35 4.07
C LYS A 44 10.16 2.31 3.18
N GLN A 45 9.31 1.44 3.75
CA GLN A 45 8.55 0.46 2.98
C GLN A 45 7.54 1.12 2.04
N ILE A 46 6.88 2.20 2.47
CA ILE A 46 5.99 2.98 1.59
C ILE A 46 6.76 3.59 0.43
N ASP A 47 7.94 4.16 0.68
CA ASP A 47 8.77 4.75 -0.36
C ASP A 47 9.19 3.68 -1.40
N GLU A 48 9.63 2.50 -0.94
CA GLU A 48 9.98 1.37 -1.81
C GLU A 48 8.78 0.84 -2.63
N ILE A 49 7.60 0.74 -2.00
CA ILE A 49 6.36 0.35 -2.67
C ILE A 49 5.97 1.41 -3.71
N GLN A 50 6.02 2.69 -3.36
CA GLN A 50 5.68 3.79 -4.25
C GLN A 50 6.60 3.83 -5.47
N GLU A 51 7.91 3.63 -5.27
CA GLU A 51 8.86 3.60 -6.37
C GLU A 51 8.58 2.39 -7.30
N SER A 52 8.34 1.22 -6.73
CA SER A 52 8.02 -0.01 -7.47
C SER A 52 6.70 0.11 -8.25
N VAL A 53 5.66 0.65 -7.62
CA VAL A 53 4.36 0.91 -8.24
C VAL A 53 4.50 1.95 -9.35
N SER A 54 5.26 3.03 -9.14
CA SER A 54 5.47 4.07 -10.13
C SER A 54 6.21 3.55 -11.36
N LYS A 55 7.30 2.77 -11.17
CA LYS A 55 8.03 2.12 -12.27
C LYS A 55 7.13 1.18 -13.05
N LYS A 56 6.45 0.28 -12.34
CA LYS A 56 5.55 -0.69 -12.98
C LYS A 56 4.38 -0.01 -13.70
N SER A 57 3.85 1.08 -13.15
CA SER A 57 2.80 1.87 -13.79
C SER A 57 3.29 2.58 -15.05
N GLN A 58 4.53 3.09 -15.07
CA GLN A 58 5.11 3.69 -16.27
C GLN A 58 5.40 2.65 -17.34
N GLU A 59 5.94 1.49 -16.97
CA GLU A 59 6.12 0.35 -17.88
C GLU A 59 4.78 -0.08 -18.49
N LEU A 60 3.77 -0.31 -17.65
CA LEU A 60 2.42 -0.70 -18.11
C LEU A 60 1.82 0.35 -19.05
N TYR A 61 2.01 1.64 -18.75
CA TYR A 61 1.54 2.74 -19.57
C TYR A 61 2.24 2.78 -20.93
N ASN A 62 3.56 2.61 -20.95
CA ASN A 62 4.35 2.60 -22.18
C ASN A 62 4.04 1.37 -23.05
N ASP A 63 3.90 0.20 -22.44
CA ASP A 63 3.53 -1.03 -23.14
C ASP A 63 2.10 -0.95 -23.69
N SER A 64 1.16 -0.43 -22.90
CA SER A 64 -0.21 -0.18 -23.38
C SER A 64 -0.22 0.81 -24.53
N LYS A 65 0.60 1.87 -24.47
CA LYS A 65 0.70 2.86 -25.54
C LYS A 65 1.27 2.25 -26.82
N LYS A 66 2.37 1.48 -26.72
CA LYS A 66 2.93 0.77 -27.88
C LYS A 66 1.94 -0.22 -28.49
N ALA A 67 1.25 -1.00 -27.66
CA ALA A 67 0.24 -1.95 -28.13
C ALA A 67 -0.94 -1.26 -28.81
N MET A 68 -1.30 -0.03 -28.38
CA MET A 68 -2.30 0.79 -29.07
C MET A 68 -1.77 1.37 -30.38
N ASP A 69 -0.54 1.89 -30.40
CA ASP A 69 0.11 2.43 -31.60
C ASP A 69 0.33 1.33 -32.67
N ASP A 70 0.59 0.08 -32.27
CA ASP A 70 0.76 -1.07 -33.18
C ASP A 70 -0.60 -1.64 -33.69
N ALA A 71 -1.71 -1.30 -33.03
CA ALA A 71 -3.03 -1.82 -33.36
C ALA A 71 -3.86 -0.93 -34.31
N PHE A 72 -3.41 0.30 -34.58
CA PHE A 72 -4.07 1.29 -35.45
C PHE A 72 -3.16 1.73 -36.61
#